data_AF-A0A401YTB1-F1
#
_entry.id   AF-A0A401YTB1-F1
#
_cell.length_a   1.000
_cell.length_b   1.000
_cell.length_c   1.000
_cell.angle_alpha   90.00
_cell.angle_beta   90.00
_cell.angle_gamma   90.00
#
_symmetry.space_group_name_H-M   'P 1'
#
loop_
_entity.id
_entity.type
_entity.pdbx_description
1 polymer ?
#
loop_
_entity_poly.entity_id
_entity_poly.type
_entity_poly.pdbx_seq_one_letter_code
_entity_poly.pdbx_strand_id
1 'polypeptide(L)'
;MRRVADAVALGLSVTTRLVDRPEERGLPSRCPRPTDRRGIHTDVTESGPRLLEQARPTNDAALRDALDGAATNPEPASPVAAVDAV
;
A
#
# COMPACT_ATOMS: atom_id res chain seq x y z
N MET A 1 -7.52 1.51 -10.46
CA MET A 1 -6.45 2.41 -9.95
C MET A 1 -6.94 3.58 -9.11
N ARG A 2 -7.92 4.41 -9.52
CA ARG A 2 -8.34 5.58 -8.71
C ARG A 2 -8.69 5.26 -7.25
N ARG A 3 -9.51 4.24 -6.99
CA ARG A 3 -9.81 3.78 -5.62
C ARG A 3 -8.58 3.35 -4.82
N VAL A 4 -7.58 2.76 -5.48
CA VAL A 4 -6.32 2.37 -4.84
C VAL A 4 -5.53 3.62 -4.48
N ALA A 5 -5.43 4.58 -5.42
CA ALA A 5 -4.74 5.84 -5.22
C ALA A 5 -5.32 6.62 -4.03
N ASP A 6 -6.65 6.68 -3.95
CA ASP A 6 -7.37 7.29 -2.83
C ASP A 6 -7.07 6.55 -1.51
N ALA A 7 -7.07 5.21 -1.52
CA ALA A 7 -6.83 4.39 -0.32
C ALA A 7 -5.40 4.47 0.23
N VAL A 8 -4.40 4.73 -0.63
CA VAL A 8 -2.98 4.88 -0.21
C VAL A 8 -2.56 6.34 -0.10
N ALA A 9 -3.49 7.30 -0.28
CA ALA A 9 -3.23 8.74 -0.27
C ALA A 9 -2.11 9.19 -1.25
N LEU A 10 -2.00 8.53 -2.41
CA LEU A 10 -1.02 8.87 -3.45
C LEU A 10 -1.70 9.35 -4.73
N GLY A 11 -0.98 10.14 -5.52
CA GLY A 11 -1.44 10.53 -6.86
C GLY A 11 -1.61 9.32 -7.78
N LEU A 12 -2.50 9.43 -8.77
CA LEU A 12 -2.80 8.34 -9.71
C LEU A 12 -1.55 7.84 -10.45
N SER A 13 -0.69 8.74 -10.94
CA SER A 13 0.53 8.37 -11.66
C SER A 13 1.54 7.61 -10.80
N VAL A 14 1.65 7.98 -9.52
CA VAL A 14 2.53 7.29 -8.56
C VAL A 14 1.97 5.91 -8.24
N THR A 15 0.66 5.83 -8.00
CA THR A 15 -0.04 4.58 -7.71
C THR A 15 0.10 3.56 -8.83
N THR A 16 -0.11 3.97 -10.09
CA THR A 16 0.04 3.07 -11.24
C THR A 16 1.46 2.50 -11.28
N ARG A 17 2.50 3.34 -11.19
CA ARG A 17 3.90 2.91 -11.19
C ARG A 17 4.22 1.96 -10.02
N LEU A 18 3.64 2.20 -8.84
CA LEU A 18 3.82 1.33 -7.67
C LEU A 18 3.17 -0.04 -7.87
N VAL A 19 2.03 -0.10 -8.54
CA VAL A 19 1.27 -1.34 -8.75
C VAL A 19 1.80 -2.15 -9.93
N ASP A 20 2.45 -1.52 -10.91
CA ASP A 20 3.01 -2.21 -12.08
C ASP A 20 4.01 -3.33 -11.66
N ARG A 21 4.90 -3.07 -10.69
CA ARG A 21 5.87 -4.09 -10.24
C ARG A 21 5.24 -5.29 -9.53
N PRO A 22 4.29 -5.12 -8.58
CA PRO A 22 3.49 -6.23 -8.07
C PRO A 22 2.73 -6.98 -9.16
N GLU A 23 2.17 -6.28 -10.14
CA GLU A 23 1.40 -6.86 -11.25
C GLU A 23 2.27 -7.75 -12.14
N GLU A 24 3.49 -7.32 -12.49
CA GLU A 24 4.49 -8.14 -13.18
C GLU A 24 4.83 -9.44 -12.43
N ARG A 25 4.65 -9.45 -11.10
CA ARG A 25 4.85 -10.62 -10.24
C ARG A 25 3.57 -11.46 -10.04
N GLY A 26 2.46 -11.09 -10.69
CA GLY A 26 1.17 -11.77 -10.58
C GLY A 26 0.46 -11.56 -9.24
N LEU A 27 0.78 -10.50 -8.49
CA LEU A 27 0.17 -10.23 -7.19
C LEU A 27 -1.24 -9.63 -7.35
N PRO A 28 -1.43 -8.46 -7.98
CA PRO A 28 -2.71 -8.08 -8.55
C PRO A 28 -2.84 -8.59 -9.99
N SER A 29 -4.08 -8.86 -10.41
CA SER A 29 -4.44 -9.18 -11.79
C SER A 29 -5.50 -8.21 -12.30
N ARG A 30 -5.36 -7.75 -13.56
CA ARG A 30 -6.38 -6.96 -14.25
C ARG A 30 -7.36 -7.89 -14.94
N CYS A 31 -8.60 -7.92 -14.44
CA CYS A 31 -9.66 -8.77 -14.98
C CYS A 31 -10.78 -7.91 -15.58
N PRO A 32 -11.31 -8.26 -16.78
CA PRO A 32 -12.52 -7.64 -17.29
C PRO A 32 -13.68 -7.91 -16.32
N ARG A 33 -14.52 -6.91 -16.09
CA ARG A 33 -15.72 -7.13 -15.27
C ARG A 33 -16.65 -8.10 -16.02
N PRO A 34 -17.16 -9.18 -15.39
CA PRO A 34 -18.01 -10.17 -16.06
C PRO A 34 -19.28 -9.58 -16.69
N THR A 35 -19.82 -8.52 -16.08
CA THR A 35 -21.09 -7.89 -16.44
C THR A 35 -20.94 -6.65 -17.34
N ASP A 36 -19.73 -6.11 -17.48
CA ASP A 36 -19.44 -4.95 -18.31
C ASP A 36 -17.98 -4.95 -18.74
N ARG A 37 -17.74 -5.36 -19.98
CA ARG A 37 -16.39 -5.46 -20.55
C ARG A 37 -15.69 -4.11 -20.74
N ARG A 38 -16.40 -2.98 -20.57
CA ARG A 38 -15.78 -1.63 -20.58
C ARG A 38 -15.01 -1.33 -19.29
N GLY A 39 -15.28 -2.08 -18.22
CA GLY A 39 -14.61 -1.92 -16.93
C GLY A 39 -13.52 -2.97 -16.70
N ILE A 40 -12.32 -2.51 -16.35
CA ILE A 40 -11.24 -3.34 -15.81
C ILE A 40 -11.27 -3.23 -14.28
N HIS A 41 -11.28 -4.38 -13.60
CA HIS A 41 -11.14 -4.53 -12.15
C HIS A 41 -9.74 -5.04 -11.82
N THR A 42 -9.24 -4.70 -10.63
CA THR A 42 -7.97 -5.19 -10.10
C THR A 42 -8.27 -6.17 -9.00
N ASP A 43 -8.02 -7.46 -9.26
CA ASP A 43 -8.20 -8.51 -8.27
C ASP A 43 -6.89 -8.81 -7.56
N VAL A 44 -6.94 -9.13 -6.27
CA VAL A 44 -5.77 -9.59 -5.53
C VAL A 44 -5.71 -11.11 -5.69
N THR A 45 -4.60 -11.63 -6.23
CA THR A 45 -4.42 -13.07 -6.35
C THR A 45 -4.19 -13.71 -4.98
N GLU A 46 -4.35 -15.03 -4.89
CA GLU A 46 -4.09 -15.79 -3.66
C GLU A 46 -2.65 -15.64 -3.15
N SER A 47 -1.70 -15.33 -4.05
CA SER A 47 -0.31 -15.08 -3.67
C SER A 47 -0.09 -13.73 -2.96
N GLY A 48 -1.01 -12.78 -3.14
CA GLY A 48 -0.97 -11.45 -2.54
C GLY A 48 -0.99 -11.48 -1.01
N PRO A 49 -2.02 -12.06 -0.36
CA PRO A 49 -2.12 -12.14 1.10
C PRO A 49 -0.93 -12.86 1.74
N ARG A 50 -0.45 -13.95 1.13
CA ARG A 50 0.73 -14.69 1.63
C ARG A 50 1.98 -13.81 1.65
N LEU A 51 2.22 -13.06 0.56
CA LEU A 51 3.36 -12.14 0.52
C LEU A 51 3.18 -10.97 1.49
N LEU A 52 1.96 -10.47 1.65
CA LEU A 52 1.66 -9.42 2.62
C LEU A 52 1.98 -9.85 4.05
N GLU A 53 1.56 -11.06 4.45
CA GLU A 53 1.89 -11.64 5.75
C GLU A 53 3.41 -11.74 5.98
N GLN A 54 4.16 -12.16 4.95
CA GLN A 54 5.62 -12.22 5.00
C GLN A 54 6.28 -10.84 5.10
N ALA A 55 5.70 -9.82 4.47
CA ALA A 55 6.26 -8.47 4.43
C ALA A 55 5.93 -7.64 5.68
N ARG A 56 4.83 -7.96 6.39
CA ARG A 56 4.37 -7.21 7.57
C ARG A 56 5.44 -7.03 8.65
N PRO A 57 6.14 -8.07 9.14
CA PRO A 57 7.13 -7.88 10.21
C PRO A 57 8.24 -6.91 9.82
N THR A 58 8.72 -6.98 8.58
CA THR A 58 9.76 -6.07 8.07
C THR A 58 9.24 -4.64 7.94
N ASN A 59 8.00 -4.46 7.47
CA ASN A 59 7.38 -3.15 7.37
C ASN A 59 7.14 -2.53 8.76
N ASP A 60 6.61 -3.30 9.70
CA ASP A 60 6.33 -2.85 11.06
C ASP A 60 7.63 -2.45 11.79
N ALA A 61 8.71 -3.23 11.63
CA ALA A 61 10.01 -2.89 12.20
C ALA A 61 10.57 -1.59 11.60
N ALA A 62 10.59 -1.47 10.27
CA ALA A 62 11.08 -0.26 9.61
C ALA A 62 10.23 0.98 9.94
N LEU A 63 8.91 0.81 10.10
CA LEU A 63 8.02 1.88 10.51
C LEU A 63 8.32 2.35 11.94
N ARG A 64 8.49 1.41 12.88
CA ARG A 64 8.86 1.75 14.27
C ARG A 64 10.18 2.50 14.32
N ASP A 65 11.22 1.99 13.66
CA ASP A 65 12.53 2.64 13.63
C ASP A 65 12.45 4.07 13.08
N ALA A 66 11.62 4.29 12.04
CA ALA A 66 11.42 5.62 11.46
C ALA A 66 10.65 6.57 12.39
N LEU A 67 9.62 6.08 13.09
CA LEU A 67 8.84 6.86 14.04
C LEU A 67 9.66 7.21 15.28
N ASP A 68 10.41 6.26 15.84
CA ASP A 68 11.35 6.48 16.95
C ASP A 68 12.39 7.54 16.58
N GLY A 69 12.95 7.46 15.37
CA GLY A 69 13.87 8.47 14.86
C GLY A 69 13.21 9.85 14.75
N ALA A 70 11.97 9.93 14.25
CA ALA A 70 11.23 11.18 14.12
C ALA A 70 10.84 11.79 15.48
N ALA A 71 10.51 10.96 16.48
CA ALA A 71 10.14 11.39 17.83
C ALA A 71 11.27 12.16 18.54
N THR A 72 12.53 11.93 18.16
CA THR A 72 13.68 12.67 18.69
C THR A 72 13.73 14.14 18.25
N ASN A 73 12.94 14.51 17.24
CA ASN A 73 12.95 15.84 16.65
C ASN A 73 11.74 16.64 17.19
N PRO A 74 11.93 17.84 17.78
CA PRO A 74 10.87 18.54 18.50
C PRO A 74 9.71 19.05 17.63
N GLU A 75 9.92 19.22 16.32
CA GLU A 75 8.87 19.68 15.38
C GLU A 75 7.86 18.56 15.00
N PRO A 76 8.25 17.33 14.64
CA PRO A 76 7.32 16.25 14.30
C PRO A 76 6.75 15.44 15.50
N ALA A 77 7.10 15.75 16.75
CA ALA A 77 6.69 14.92 17.91
C ALA A 77 5.17 14.76 18.07
N SER A 78 4.37 15.78 17.72
CA SER A 78 2.90 15.74 17.82
C SER A 78 2.25 14.81 16.77
N PRO A 79 2.60 14.91 15.46
CA PRO A 79 2.17 13.94 14.46
C PRO A 79 2.58 12.48 14.75
N VAL A 80 3.79 12.24 15.28
CA VAL A 80 4.27 10.89 15.59
C VAL A 80 3.40 10.22 16.67
N ALA A 81 3.11 10.94 17.76
CA ALA A 81 2.24 10.43 18.82
C ALA A 81 0.81 10.11 18.36
N ALA A 82 0.30 10.81 17.34
CA ALA A 82 -1.01 10.54 16.76
C ALA A 82 -1.04 9.24 15.94
N VAL A 83 0.08 8.87 15.32
CA VAL A 83 0.20 7.64 14.51
C VAL A 83 0.34 6.40 15.42
N ASP A 84 1.04 6.51 16.55
CA ASP A 84 1.20 5.41 17.52
C ASP A 84 -0.09 5.03 18.27
N ALA A 85 -1.09 5.90 18.27
CA ALA A 85 -2.36 5.70 18.98
C ALA A 85 -3.42 4.91 18.17
N VAL A 86 -3.12 4.54 16.92
CA VAL A 86 -4.01 3.82 15.98
C VAL A 86 -3.66 2.34 15.93
#